data_AF-X5YGA7-F1
#
_entry.id   AF-X5YGA7-F1
#
_cell.length_a   1.000
_cell.length_b   1.000
_cell.length_c   1.000
_cell.angle_alpha   90.00
_cell.angle_beta   90.00
_cell.angle_gamma   90.00
#
_symmetry.space_group_name_H-M   'P 1'
#
loop_
_entity.id
_entity.type
_entity.pdbx_description
1 polymer ?
#
loop_
_entity_poly.entity_id
_entity_poly.type
_entity_poly.pdbx_seq_one_letter_code
_entity_poly.pdbx_strand_id
1 'polypeptide(L)'
;MMKEKPARKRARRTDWSFSPETLRMREVEKVIRARHHGPIPDPEDTDDRGTCIAYIRAAAMSLSGQDMNAWASIWAPWAGAEIVHPIIAETSSRRLMMRADGVAGLLGVTMAERTSLNLKTIGACDVSKAERMKIAKERKRERDRSRMADTRKSQGRKDRDTYEAESLSTLKPWEVGGVCRRTWERRRNSTSPVASPSRVESSSERRHTCDTETIFPEKGLSTDVKKQALQSTVGEAGRGRVRGIIPRRGYQGAEPHGSGDTPEAAA
;
A
#
# COMPACT_ATOMS: atom_id res chain seq x y z
N MET A 1 -48.89 -26.08 23.01
CA MET A 1 -48.20 -24.78 23.13
C MET A 1 -46.93 -24.80 22.27
N MET A 2 -47.01 -24.33 21.03
CA MET A 2 -45.84 -24.20 20.15
C MET A 2 -45.09 -22.91 20.55
N LYS A 3 -43.88 -23.03 21.09
CA LYS A 3 -43.04 -21.85 21.38
C LYS A 3 -42.52 -21.31 20.04
N GLU A 4 -43.02 -20.15 19.63
CA GLU A 4 -42.49 -19.43 18.47
C GLU A 4 -40.99 -19.18 18.64
N LYS A 5 -40.20 -19.58 17.63
CA LYS A 5 -38.76 -19.30 17.58
C LYS A 5 -38.60 -17.77 17.45
N PRO A 6 -37.84 -17.11 18.33
CA PRO A 6 -37.70 -15.66 18.26
C PRO A 6 -37.11 -15.26 16.91
N ALA A 7 -37.73 -14.25 16.28
CA ALA A 7 -37.28 -13.70 15.00
C ALA A 7 -35.80 -13.31 15.10
N ARG A 8 -34.95 -13.97 14.30
CA ARG A 8 -33.51 -13.67 14.25
C ARG A 8 -33.34 -12.21 13.82
N LYS A 9 -32.95 -11.34 14.76
CA LYS A 9 -32.58 -9.95 14.47
C LYS A 9 -31.45 -9.99 13.43
N ARG A 10 -31.70 -9.43 12.25
CA ARG A 10 -30.65 -9.28 11.24
C ARG A 10 -29.54 -8.40 11.84
N ALA A 11 -28.30 -8.90 11.86
CA ALA A 11 -27.16 -8.15 12.36
C ALA A 11 -27.03 -6.81 11.63
N ARG A 12 -26.59 -5.75 12.32
CA ARG A 12 -26.38 -4.45 11.68
C ARG A 12 -25.17 -4.57 10.75
N ARG A 13 -25.15 -3.79 9.66
CA ARG A 13 -24.07 -3.81 8.66
C ARG A 13 -22.69 -3.49 9.25
N THR A 14 -22.66 -2.76 10.37
CA THR A 14 -21.44 -2.45 11.16
C THR A 14 -20.85 -3.65 11.88
N ASP A 15 -21.64 -4.71 12.09
CA ASP A 15 -21.24 -5.90 12.84
C ASP A 15 -20.63 -6.97 11.91
N TRP A 16 -20.58 -6.69 10.60
CA TRP A 16 -19.99 -7.59 9.62
C TRP A 16 -18.48 -7.43 9.67
N SER A 17 -17.80 -8.47 10.14
CA SER A 17 -16.34 -8.55 10.03
C SER A 17 -15.94 -8.66 8.57
N PHE A 18 -14.98 -7.83 8.16
CA PHE A 18 -14.38 -7.95 6.84
C PHE A 18 -13.63 -9.29 6.75
N SER A 19 -14.08 -10.17 5.85
CA SER A 19 -13.42 -11.45 5.56
C SER A 19 -12.81 -11.41 4.16
N PRO A 20 -11.47 -11.56 4.02
CA PRO A 20 -10.83 -11.66 2.71
C PRO A 20 -11.26 -12.91 1.93
N GLU A 21 -11.65 -13.98 2.61
CA GLU A 21 -12.23 -15.20 2.05
C GLU A 21 -13.56 -14.87 1.34
N THR A 22 -14.44 -14.16 2.04
CA THR A 22 -15.73 -13.70 1.49
C THR A 22 -15.51 -12.71 0.34
N LEU A 23 -14.58 -11.77 0.48
CA LEU A 23 -14.22 -10.86 -0.61
C LEU A 23 -13.77 -11.64 -1.86
N ARG A 24 -12.98 -12.71 -1.69
CA ARG A 24 -12.53 -13.54 -2.81
C ARG A 24 -13.68 -14.28 -3.49
N MET A 25 -14.60 -14.85 -2.73
CA MET A 25 -15.81 -15.47 -3.30
C MET A 25 -16.59 -14.45 -4.14
N ARG A 26 -16.77 -13.22 -3.65
CA ARG A 26 -17.44 -12.13 -4.41
C ARG A 26 -16.65 -11.69 -5.63
N GLU A 27 -15.33 -11.76 -5.61
CA GLU A 27 -14.49 -11.48 -6.78
C GLU A 27 -14.64 -12.58 -7.85
N VAL A 28 -14.77 -13.85 -7.47
CA VAL A 28 -15.09 -14.95 -8.40
C VAL A 28 -16.45 -14.70 -9.06
N GLU A 29 -17.47 -14.37 -8.26
CA GLU A 29 -18.80 -13.98 -8.74
C GLU A 29 -18.73 -12.81 -9.74
N LYS A 30 -17.85 -11.85 -9.50
CA LYS A 30 -17.65 -10.70 -10.38
C LYS A 30 -17.04 -11.10 -11.73
N VAL A 31 -16.08 -12.04 -11.74
CA VAL A 31 -15.50 -12.58 -12.98
C VAL A 31 -16.58 -13.32 -13.79
N ILE A 32 -17.38 -14.17 -13.14
CA ILE A 32 -18.48 -14.90 -13.79
C ILE A 32 -19.46 -13.93 -14.46
N ARG A 33 -19.93 -12.91 -13.71
CA ARG A 33 -20.86 -11.90 -14.27
C ARG A 33 -20.25 -11.11 -15.42
N ALA A 34 -18.95 -10.81 -15.36
CA ALA A 34 -18.29 -10.05 -16.41
C ALA A 34 -18.20 -10.82 -17.73
N ARG A 35 -18.05 -12.16 -17.66
CA ARG A 35 -17.90 -13.03 -18.83
C ARG A 35 -19.22 -13.55 -19.39
N HIS A 36 -20.18 -13.85 -18.52
CA HIS A 36 -21.44 -14.53 -18.90
C HIS A 36 -22.69 -13.68 -18.70
N HIS A 37 -22.57 -12.48 -18.12
CA HIS A 37 -23.70 -11.59 -17.79
C HIS A 37 -24.77 -12.20 -16.86
N GLY A 38 -24.43 -13.29 -16.16
CA GLY A 38 -25.39 -14.07 -15.36
C GLY A 38 -24.71 -15.18 -14.54
N PRO A 39 -25.45 -16.26 -14.21
CA PRO A 39 -24.85 -17.47 -13.65
C PRO A 39 -23.92 -18.16 -14.66
N ILE A 40 -23.19 -19.16 -14.19
CA ILE A 40 -22.31 -19.99 -15.02
C ILE A 40 -23.19 -20.75 -16.02
N PRO A 41 -22.93 -20.64 -17.33
CA PRO A 41 -23.70 -21.35 -18.35
C PRO A 41 -23.58 -22.86 -18.16
N ASP A 42 -24.61 -23.60 -18.57
CA ASP A 42 -24.56 -25.05 -18.60
C ASP A 42 -23.52 -25.50 -19.65
N PRO A 43 -22.50 -26.28 -19.25
CA PRO A 43 -21.49 -26.74 -20.18
C PRO A 43 -21.93 -27.94 -21.04
N GLU A 44 -23.14 -28.49 -20.88
CA GLU A 44 -23.65 -29.50 -21.80
C GLU A 44 -23.51 -29.02 -23.26
N ASP A 45 -22.89 -29.86 -24.10
CA ASP A 45 -22.57 -29.60 -25.51
C ASP A 45 -21.55 -28.48 -25.82
N THR A 46 -20.77 -28.02 -24.84
CA THR A 46 -19.66 -27.06 -25.04
C THR A 46 -18.31 -27.62 -24.59
N ASP A 47 -17.22 -27.09 -25.16
CA ASP A 47 -15.84 -27.38 -24.76
C ASP A 47 -15.41 -26.67 -23.46
N ASP A 48 -16.25 -25.78 -22.92
CA ASP A 48 -16.00 -24.95 -21.74
C ASP A 48 -16.28 -25.64 -20.39
N ARG A 49 -16.54 -26.95 -20.38
CA ARG A 49 -16.84 -27.70 -19.15
C ARG A 49 -15.75 -27.55 -18.09
N GLY A 50 -14.48 -27.55 -18.50
CA GLY A 50 -13.35 -27.33 -17.60
C GLY A 50 -13.39 -25.96 -16.92
N THR A 51 -13.67 -24.91 -17.70
CA THR A 51 -13.79 -23.53 -17.22
C THR A 51 -14.97 -23.36 -16.26
N CYS A 52 -16.11 -23.97 -16.59
CA CYS A 52 -17.31 -23.93 -15.75
C CYS A 52 -17.06 -24.59 -14.38
N ILE A 53 -16.42 -25.76 -14.35
CA ILE A 53 -16.02 -26.43 -13.11
C ILE A 53 -14.96 -25.61 -12.36
N ALA A 54 -14.04 -24.95 -13.07
CA ALA A 54 -13.02 -24.10 -12.48
C ALA A 54 -13.61 -22.93 -11.68
N TYR A 55 -14.75 -22.36 -12.10
CA TYR A 55 -15.46 -21.34 -11.31
C TYR A 55 -15.95 -21.88 -9.97
N ILE A 56 -16.61 -23.04 -9.98
CA ILE A 56 -17.11 -23.69 -8.76
C ILE A 56 -15.95 -24.00 -7.81
N ARG A 57 -14.86 -24.57 -8.35
CA ARG A 57 -13.65 -24.87 -7.59
C ARG A 57 -13.00 -23.61 -7.01
N ALA A 58 -12.89 -22.53 -7.78
CA ALA A 58 -12.34 -21.26 -7.30
C ALA A 58 -13.17 -20.65 -6.17
N ALA A 59 -14.50 -20.72 -6.26
CA ALA A 59 -15.41 -20.26 -5.21
C ALA A 59 -15.26 -21.10 -3.93
N ALA A 60 -15.23 -22.43 -4.04
CA ALA A 60 -15.03 -23.32 -2.89
C ALA A 60 -13.67 -23.10 -2.21
N MET A 61 -12.60 -22.92 -2.99
CA MET A 61 -11.24 -22.68 -2.50
C MET A 61 -11.03 -21.29 -1.86
N SER A 62 -12.04 -20.43 -1.90
CA SER A 62 -12.02 -19.15 -1.16
C SER A 62 -12.12 -19.34 0.35
N LEU A 63 -12.70 -20.46 0.82
CA LEU A 63 -12.93 -20.79 2.23
C LEU A 63 -13.76 -19.73 2.99
N SER A 64 -14.77 -19.12 2.33
CA SER A 64 -15.59 -18.04 2.89
C SER A 64 -16.49 -18.43 4.07
N GLY A 65 -16.60 -19.73 4.37
CA GLY A 65 -17.55 -20.25 5.36
C GLY A 65 -19.02 -20.20 4.92
N GLN A 66 -19.29 -19.78 3.68
CA GLN A 66 -20.63 -19.87 3.08
C GLN A 66 -20.91 -21.32 2.68
N ASP A 67 -22.20 -21.69 2.67
CA ASP A 67 -22.63 -23.00 2.17
C ASP A 67 -22.43 -23.06 0.66
N MET A 68 -21.52 -23.95 0.24
CA MET A 68 -21.14 -24.11 -1.16
C MET A 68 -22.27 -24.74 -2.00
N ASN A 69 -23.14 -25.55 -1.40
CA ASN A 69 -24.30 -26.11 -2.10
C ASN A 69 -25.33 -25.01 -2.41
N ALA A 70 -25.61 -24.16 -1.41
CA ALA A 70 -26.49 -23.01 -1.60
C ALA A 70 -25.90 -21.97 -2.57
N TRP A 71 -24.56 -21.84 -2.62
CA TRP A 71 -23.92 -21.01 -3.62
C TRP A 71 -24.04 -21.61 -5.02
N ALA A 72 -23.78 -22.91 -5.17
CA ALA A 72 -23.84 -23.62 -6.45
C ALA A 72 -25.26 -23.62 -7.02
N SER A 73 -26.30 -23.79 -6.21
CA SER A 73 -27.69 -23.74 -6.70
C SER A 73 -28.09 -22.40 -7.33
N ILE A 74 -27.41 -21.30 -6.95
CA ILE A 74 -27.64 -19.97 -7.52
C ILE A 74 -26.78 -19.75 -8.77
N TRP A 75 -25.51 -20.16 -8.71
CA TRP A 75 -24.51 -19.79 -9.72
C TRP A 75 -24.23 -20.86 -10.77
N ALA A 76 -24.51 -22.13 -10.49
CA ALA A 76 -24.36 -23.25 -11.39
C ALA A 76 -25.50 -24.27 -11.11
N PRO A 77 -26.76 -23.94 -11.42
CA PRO A 77 -27.90 -24.80 -11.12
C PRO A 77 -27.85 -26.16 -11.84
N TRP A 78 -27.13 -26.24 -12.95
CA TRP A 78 -26.83 -27.48 -13.68
C TRP A 78 -25.82 -28.37 -12.96
N ALA A 79 -25.01 -27.83 -12.04
CA ALA A 79 -24.01 -28.60 -11.33
C ALA A 79 -24.69 -29.39 -10.20
N GLY A 80 -24.87 -30.69 -10.44
CA GLY A 80 -25.41 -31.60 -9.45
C GLY A 80 -24.44 -31.91 -8.31
N ALA A 81 -24.92 -32.69 -7.35
CA ALA A 81 -24.17 -33.07 -6.17
C ALA A 81 -22.89 -33.86 -6.51
N GLU A 82 -22.89 -34.58 -7.62
CA GLU A 82 -21.76 -35.33 -8.15
C GLU A 82 -20.57 -34.45 -8.56
N ILE A 83 -20.81 -33.20 -8.98
CA ILE A 83 -19.74 -32.24 -9.30
C ILE A 83 -19.35 -31.47 -8.04
N VAL A 84 -20.34 -31.02 -7.26
CA VAL A 84 -20.11 -30.10 -6.14
C VAL A 84 -19.49 -30.82 -4.92
N HIS A 85 -19.94 -32.03 -4.57
CA HIS A 85 -19.45 -32.74 -3.38
C HIS A 85 -17.95 -33.08 -3.42
N PRO A 86 -17.38 -33.59 -4.53
CA PRO A 86 -15.94 -33.84 -4.60
C PRO A 86 -15.11 -32.57 -4.40
N ILE A 87 -15.59 -31.43 -4.92
CA ILE A 87 -14.93 -30.12 -4.75
C ILE A 87 -14.99 -29.70 -3.28
N ILE A 88 -16.15 -29.82 -2.63
CA ILE A 88 -16.30 -29.52 -1.20
C ILE A 88 -15.36 -30.40 -0.37
N ALA A 89 -15.31 -31.72 -0.64
CA ALA A 89 -14.43 -32.65 0.05
C ALA A 89 -12.94 -32.30 -0.15
N GLU A 90 -12.54 -31.89 -1.35
CA GLU A 90 -11.18 -31.42 -1.61
C GLU A 90 -10.85 -30.19 -0.75
N THR A 91 -11.78 -29.23 -0.67
CA THR A 91 -11.56 -27.96 0.04
C THR A 91 -11.62 -28.07 1.56
N SER A 92 -12.43 -28.98 2.11
CA SER A 92 -12.56 -29.17 3.56
C SER A 92 -11.26 -29.65 4.23
N SER A 93 -10.40 -30.33 3.47
CA SER A 93 -9.06 -30.74 3.93
C SER A 93 -8.06 -29.57 4.07
N ARG A 94 -8.35 -28.42 3.45
CA ARG A 94 -7.42 -27.29 3.37
C ARG A 94 -7.60 -26.33 4.54
N ARG A 95 -6.48 -25.94 5.14
CA ARG A 95 -6.45 -24.95 6.23
C ARG A 95 -6.39 -23.49 5.74
N LEU A 96 -5.93 -23.28 4.51
CA LEU A 96 -5.68 -21.96 3.94
C LEU A 96 -6.33 -21.84 2.58
N MET A 97 -6.85 -20.65 2.28
CA MET A 97 -7.36 -20.27 0.97
C MET A 97 -6.28 -20.48 -0.11
N MET A 98 -6.71 -20.76 -1.33
CA MET A 98 -5.79 -20.84 -2.47
C MET A 98 -5.07 -19.48 -2.67
N ARG A 99 -3.80 -19.55 -3.06
CA ARG A 99 -3.00 -18.35 -3.38
C ARG A 99 -3.64 -17.60 -4.54
N ALA A 100 -3.52 -16.26 -4.50
CA ALA A 100 -4.13 -15.36 -5.50
C ALA A 100 -3.78 -15.74 -6.95
N ASP A 101 -2.53 -16.10 -7.21
CA ASP A 101 -2.05 -16.45 -8.55
C ASP A 101 -2.49 -17.85 -8.98
N GLY A 102 -2.71 -18.77 -8.01
CA GLY A 102 -3.31 -20.07 -8.28
C GLY A 102 -4.76 -19.94 -8.76
N VAL A 103 -5.55 -19.09 -8.11
CA VAL A 103 -6.93 -18.79 -8.55
C VAL A 103 -6.95 -18.07 -9.90
N ALA A 104 -6.02 -17.14 -10.12
CA ALA A 104 -5.92 -16.44 -11.40
C ALA A 104 -5.54 -17.39 -12.56
N GLY A 105 -4.63 -18.33 -12.31
CA GLY A 105 -4.31 -19.39 -13.28
C GLY A 105 -5.50 -20.31 -13.54
N LEU A 106 -6.22 -20.73 -12.49
CA LEU A 106 -7.41 -21.58 -12.60
C LEU A 106 -8.53 -20.93 -13.42
N LEU A 107 -8.72 -19.62 -13.27
CA LEU A 107 -9.78 -18.86 -13.98
C LEU A 107 -9.29 -18.19 -15.27
N GLY A 108 -8.00 -18.25 -15.59
CA GLY A 108 -7.41 -17.52 -16.73
C GLY A 108 -7.57 -16.00 -16.63
N VAL A 109 -7.46 -15.42 -15.43
CA VAL A 109 -7.65 -13.97 -15.22
C VAL A 109 -6.42 -13.21 -15.67
N THR A 110 -6.57 -12.31 -16.66
CA THR A 110 -5.48 -11.46 -17.17
C THR A 110 -5.33 -10.17 -16.35
N MET A 111 -4.22 -9.46 -16.51
CA MET A 111 -3.98 -8.19 -15.82
C MET A 111 -4.94 -7.09 -16.26
N ALA A 112 -5.34 -7.13 -17.53
CA ALA A 112 -6.35 -6.25 -18.10
C ALA A 112 -7.70 -6.50 -17.41
N GLU A 113 -8.15 -7.75 -17.35
CA GLU A 113 -9.39 -8.14 -16.68
C GLU A 113 -9.34 -7.79 -15.18
N ARG A 114 -8.24 -8.13 -14.50
CA ARG A 114 -8.02 -7.81 -13.09
C ARG A 114 -8.13 -6.30 -12.81
N THR A 115 -7.60 -5.48 -13.71
CA THR A 115 -7.66 -4.01 -13.60
C THR A 115 -9.08 -3.50 -13.85
N SER A 116 -9.72 -3.92 -14.94
CA SER A 116 -11.07 -3.49 -15.31
C SER A 116 -12.11 -3.84 -14.24
N LEU A 117 -12.00 -5.04 -13.66
CA LEU A 117 -12.86 -5.51 -12.58
C LEU A 117 -12.41 -5.07 -11.19
N ASN A 118 -11.29 -4.34 -11.07
CA ASN A 118 -10.74 -3.89 -9.79
C ASN A 118 -10.61 -5.02 -8.75
N LEU A 119 -10.08 -6.17 -9.17
CA LEU A 119 -9.89 -7.33 -8.30
C LEU A 119 -8.71 -7.08 -7.35
N LYS A 120 -8.90 -7.39 -6.07
CA LYS A 120 -7.93 -7.19 -4.99
C LYS A 120 -7.30 -8.49 -4.53
N THR A 121 -8.08 -9.56 -4.46
CA THR A 121 -7.69 -10.83 -3.83
C THR A 121 -7.26 -11.90 -4.85
N ILE A 122 -7.65 -11.74 -6.13
CA ILE A 122 -7.25 -12.59 -7.25
C ILE A 122 -6.03 -12.00 -7.98
N GLY A 123 -5.14 -12.89 -8.41
CA GLY A 123 -3.92 -12.57 -9.15
C GLY A 123 -4.17 -12.21 -10.62
N ALA A 124 -3.12 -12.31 -11.44
CA ALA A 124 -3.24 -12.34 -12.90
C ALA A 124 -2.29 -13.42 -13.44
N CYS A 125 -2.67 -14.11 -14.51
CA CYS A 125 -1.91 -15.24 -15.07
C CYS A 125 -0.88 -14.84 -16.15
N ASP A 126 -1.09 -13.70 -16.82
CA ASP A 126 -0.30 -13.17 -17.95
C ASP A 126 0.93 -12.35 -17.52
N VAL A 127 1.01 -11.97 -16.24
CA VAL A 127 2.09 -11.15 -15.70
C VAL A 127 2.57 -11.68 -14.37
N SER A 128 3.89 -11.59 -14.14
CA SER A 128 4.47 -12.02 -12.88
C SER A 128 4.03 -11.12 -11.72
N LYS A 129 4.11 -11.65 -10.49
CA LYS A 129 3.88 -10.86 -9.27
C LYS A 129 4.80 -9.62 -9.20
N ALA A 130 6.05 -9.75 -9.63
CA ALA A 130 7.02 -8.66 -9.61
C ALA A 130 6.62 -7.52 -10.56
N GLU A 131 6.19 -7.84 -11.78
CA GLU A 131 5.70 -6.85 -12.75
C GLU A 131 4.43 -6.16 -12.27
N ARG A 132 3.48 -6.91 -11.70
CA ARG A 132 2.28 -6.30 -11.10
C ARG A 132 2.60 -5.28 -10.02
N MET A 133 3.59 -5.57 -9.17
CA MET A 133 4.05 -4.61 -8.15
C MET A 133 4.68 -3.36 -8.77
N LYS A 134 5.45 -3.51 -9.87
CA LYS A 134 5.99 -2.36 -10.61
C LYS A 134 4.87 -1.49 -11.19
N ILE A 135 3.91 -2.09 -11.89
CA ILE A 135 2.73 -1.40 -12.46
C ILE A 135 1.93 -0.69 -11.36
N ALA A 136 1.68 -1.36 -10.22
CA ALA A 136 0.96 -0.76 -9.10
C ALA A 136 1.71 0.44 -8.49
N LYS A 137 3.04 0.34 -8.37
CA LYS A 137 3.90 1.44 -7.88
C LYS A 137 3.87 2.63 -8.82
N GLU A 138 3.93 2.39 -10.12
CA GLU A 138 3.84 3.45 -11.13
C GLU A 138 2.48 4.15 -11.14
N ARG A 139 1.38 3.38 -11.13
CA ARG A 139 0.02 3.93 -11.00
C ARG A 139 -0.17 4.72 -9.71
N LYS A 140 0.48 4.31 -8.61
CA LYS A 140 0.47 5.09 -7.37
C LYS A 140 1.22 6.41 -7.55
N ARG A 141 2.44 6.38 -8.10
CA ARG A 141 3.24 7.58 -8.38
C ARG A 141 2.51 8.57 -9.28
N GLU A 142 1.82 8.11 -10.31
CA GLU A 142 1.01 8.97 -11.19
C GLU A 142 -0.13 9.64 -10.41
N ARG A 143 -0.92 8.86 -9.66
CA ARG A 143 -2.00 9.40 -8.82
C ARG A 143 -1.51 10.36 -7.75
N ASP A 144 -0.31 10.14 -7.20
CA ASP A 144 0.29 11.02 -6.22
C ASP A 144 0.79 12.31 -6.90
N ARG A 145 1.37 12.24 -8.11
CA ARG A 145 1.74 13.42 -8.92
C ARG A 145 0.52 14.27 -9.26
N SER A 146 -0.56 13.67 -9.75
CA SER A 146 -1.84 14.36 -10.03
C SER A 146 -2.40 15.02 -8.78
N ARG A 147 -2.51 14.28 -7.66
CA ARG A 147 -3.03 14.84 -6.40
C ARG A 147 -2.20 16.00 -5.89
N MET A 148 -0.88 15.94 -6.01
CA MET A 148 0.00 17.04 -5.62
C MET A 148 -0.16 18.25 -6.55
N ALA A 149 -0.32 18.05 -7.86
CA ALA A 149 -0.61 19.12 -8.80
C ALA A 149 -1.95 19.81 -8.47
N ASP A 150 -3.00 19.04 -8.24
CA ASP A 150 -4.33 19.55 -7.85
C ASP A 150 -4.26 20.32 -6.53
N THR A 151 -3.51 19.81 -5.56
CA THR A 151 -3.29 20.48 -4.27
C THR A 151 -2.54 21.80 -4.44
N ARG A 152 -1.52 21.86 -5.31
CA ARG A 152 -0.81 23.13 -5.58
C ARG A 152 -1.73 24.15 -6.25
N LYS A 153 -2.56 23.70 -7.19
CA LYS A 153 -3.54 24.53 -7.89
C LYS A 153 -4.60 25.07 -6.93
N SER A 154 -5.16 24.23 -6.05
CA SER A 154 -6.17 24.65 -5.07
C SER A 154 -5.62 25.59 -3.99
N GLN A 155 -4.34 25.46 -3.65
CA GLN A 155 -3.63 26.39 -2.78
C GLN A 155 -3.25 27.72 -3.46
N GLY A 156 -3.55 27.88 -4.75
CA GLY A 156 -3.18 29.08 -5.50
C GLY A 156 -1.67 29.30 -5.61
N ARG A 157 -0.86 28.23 -5.56
CA ARG A 157 0.59 28.39 -5.79
C ARG A 157 0.81 28.94 -7.20
N LYS A 158 1.64 29.98 -7.27
CA LYS A 158 2.10 30.55 -8.54
C LYS A 158 2.74 29.46 -9.39
N ASP A 159 2.45 29.48 -10.68
CA ASP A 159 3.10 28.60 -11.63
C ASP A 159 4.58 28.96 -11.73
N ARG A 160 5.41 28.01 -12.14
CA ARG A 160 6.86 28.18 -12.17
C ARG A 160 7.27 29.36 -13.04
N ASP A 161 6.63 29.53 -14.20
CA ASP A 161 6.93 30.63 -15.11
C ASP A 161 6.59 31.99 -14.48
N THR A 162 5.46 32.10 -13.79
CA THR A 162 5.09 33.33 -13.07
C THR A 162 6.03 33.63 -11.91
N TYR A 163 6.47 32.61 -11.18
CA TYR A 163 7.45 32.74 -10.11
C TYR A 163 8.83 33.19 -10.64
N GLU A 164 9.28 32.60 -11.75
CA GLU A 164 10.57 32.92 -12.35
C GLU A 164 10.58 34.31 -13.01
N ALA A 165 9.46 34.75 -13.59
CA ALA A 165 9.29 36.10 -14.12
C ALA A 165 9.35 37.18 -13.02
N GLU A 166 8.71 36.94 -11.88
CA GLU A 166 8.78 37.83 -10.71
C GLU A 166 10.09 37.70 -9.92
N SER A 167 10.97 36.76 -10.28
CA SER A 167 12.21 36.54 -9.55
C SER A 167 13.13 37.76 -9.67
N LEU A 168 13.77 38.10 -8.55
CA LEU A 168 14.70 39.24 -8.49
C LEU A 168 15.90 39.08 -9.44
N SER A 169 16.23 37.83 -9.83
CA SER A 169 17.20 37.53 -10.86
C SER A 169 16.76 37.96 -12.26
N THR A 170 15.48 37.83 -12.57
CA THR A 170 14.90 38.25 -13.85
C THR A 170 14.63 39.75 -13.88
N LEU A 171 14.12 40.31 -12.78
CA LEU A 171 13.83 41.75 -12.66
C LEU A 171 15.10 42.62 -12.57
N LYS A 172 16.25 42.02 -12.23
CA LYS A 172 17.58 42.65 -12.14
C LYS A 172 17.56 44.09 -11.56
N PRO A 173 17.00 44.31 -10.36
CA PRO A 173 16.86 45.64 -9.77
C PRO A 173 18.19 46.38 -9.57
N TRP A 174 19.32 45.67 -9.54
CA TRP A 174 20.66 46.27 -9.44
C TRP A 174 21.09 47.03 -10.71
N GLU A 175 20.59 46.63 -11.89
CA GLU A 175 20.86 47.36 -13.14
C GLU A 175 20.22 48.74 -13.09
N VAL A 176 18.97 48.83 -12.60
CA VAL A 176 18.26 50.11 -12.38
C VAL A 176 19.00 50.99 -11.36
N GLY A 177 19.54 50.38 -10.30
CA GLY A 177 20.33 51.11 -9.30
C GLY A 177 21.74 51.49 -9.76
N GLY A 178 22.17 51.07 -10.96
CA GLY A 178 23.52 51.30 -11.46
C GLY A 178 24.61 50.61 -10.62
N VAL A 179 24.28 49.54 -9.90
CA VAL A 179 25.21 48.82 -9.02
C VAL A 179 25.39 47.39 -9.51
N CYS A 180 26.56 46.80 -9.28
CA CYS A 180 26.73 45.38 -9.59
C CYS A 180 25.87 44.50 -8.67
N ARG A 181 25.39 43.36 -9.22
CA ARG A 181 24.54 42.38 -8.53
C ARG A 181 25.05 42.01 -7.13
N ARG A 182 26.34 41.68 -7.01
CA ARG A 182 26.97 41.28 -5.74
C ARG A 182 26.84 42.36 -4.66
N THR A 183 27.00 43.62 -5.05
CA THR A 183 26.89 44.75 -4.11
C THR A 183 25.44 44.99 -3.72
N TRP A 184 24.49 44.87 -4.65
CA TRP A 184 23.06 44.97 -4.34
C TRP A 184 22.59 43.87 -3.39
N GLU A 185 22.96 42.60 -3.64
CA GLU A 185 22.65 41.48 -2.75
C GLU A 185 23.28 41.65 -1.36
N ARG A 186 24.53 42.13 -1.28
CA ARG A 186 25.19 42.45 -0.01
C ARG A 186 24.43 43.52 0.77
N ARG A 187 24.06 44.62 0.12
CA ARG A 187 23.27 45.71 0.73
C ARG A 187 21.91 45.21 1.23
N ARG A 188 21.21 44.40 0.43
CA ARG A 188 19.93 43.80 0.82
C ARG A 188 20.06 42.88 2.04
N ASN A 189 21.11 42.05 2.10
CA ASN A 189 21.35 41.18 3.24
C ASN A 189 21.75 41.95 4.50
N SER A 190 22.42 43.11 4.37
CA SER A 190 22.70 43.98 5.52
C SER A 190 21.47 44.77 6.01
N THR A 191 20.49 45.03 5.14
CA THR A 191 19.28 45.81 5.48
C THR A 191 18.08 44.92 5.88
N SER A 192 18.09 43.63 5.54
CA SER A 192 17.03 42.69 5.95
C SER A 192 17.23 42.28 7.42
N PRO A 193 16.27 42.52 8.33
CA PRO A 193 16.42 42.20 9.76
C PRO A 193 16.31 40.71 10.10
N VAL A 194 16.41 39.81 9.12
CA VAL A 194 16.14 38.36 9.28
C VAL A 194 17.35 37.48 8.91
N ALA A 195 18.56 38.03 8.94
CA ALA A 195 19.75 37.19 9.07
C ALA A 195 19.90 36.80 10.55
N SER A 196 19.05 35.89 11.06
CA SER A 196 19.34 35.23 12.33
C SER A 196 20.57 34.35 12.12
N PRO A 197 21.73 34.63 12.76
CA PRO A 197 22.71 33.58 12.92
C PRO A 197 22.02 32.48 13.74
N SER A 198 22.06 31.25 13.25
CA SER A 198 21.69 30.08 14.03
C SER A 198 22.39 30.16 15.39
N ARG A 199 21.61 30.28 16.47
CA ARG A 199 22.10 30.27 17.85
C ARG A 199 22.86 28.96 18.06
N VAL A 200 24.18 29.00 18.00
CA VAL A 200 25.04 27.93 18.51
C VAL A 200 25.03 28.09 20.02
N GLU A 201 24.17 27.33 20.69
CA GLU A 201 24.23 27.20 22.15
C GLU A 201 25.44 26.32 22.48
N SER A 202 26.58 26.99 22.70
CA SER A 202 27.76 26.39 23.30
C SER A 202 27.37 25.83 24.67
N SER A 203 27.25 24.51 24.74
CA SER A 203 27.03 23.78 25.98
C SER A 203 28.28 23.86 26.85
N SER A 204 28.40 24.92 27.63
CA SER A 204 29.38 25.02 28.69
C SER A 204 28.84 25.88 29.82
N GLU A 205 27.94 25.32 30.64
CA GLU A 205 28.01 25.54 32.08
C GLU A 205 27.12 24.54 32.81
N ARG A 206 27.82 23.64 33.50
CA ARG A 206 27.30 22.70 34.48
C ARG A 206 27.68 23.27 35.85
N ARG A 207 26.69 23.27 36.78
CA ARG A 207 26.70 23.52 38.25
C ARG A 207 25.95 24.82 38.60
N HIS A 208 25.03 24.90 39.56
CA HIS A 208 24.71 24.05 40.72
C HIS A 208 23.26 24.33 41.19
N THR A 209 22.60 23.25 41.66
CA THR A 209 21.51 23.11 42.66
C THR A 209 20.80 24.34 43.26
N CYS A 210 19.48 24.30 43.30
CA CYS A 210 18.70 24.13 44.54
C CYS A 210 17.21 23.84 44.26
N ASP A 211 16.60 23.12 45.18
CA ASP A 211 15.25 22.59 45.20
C ASP A 211 14.16 23.66 45.16
N THR A 212 13.08 23.40 44.44
CA THR A 212 11.72 23.85 44.81
C THR A 212 10.72 22.90 44.19
N GLU A 213 10.04 22.15 45.05
CA GLU A 213 8.93 21.27 44.71
C GLU A 213 7.79 22.06 44.06
N THR A 214 7.19 21.51 43.02
CA THR A 214 5.85 21.95 42.58
C THR A 214 5.01 20.73 42.28
N ILE A 215 3.96 20.64 43.10
CA ILE A 215 2.93 19.61 43.21
C ILE A 215 2.16 19.49 41.88
N PHE A 216 2.08 18.28 41.33
CA PHE A 216 1.18 17.94 40.22
C PHE A 216 -0.05 17.20 40.76
N PRO A 217 -1.29 17.58 40.37
CA PRO A 217 -2.50 16.91 40.84
C PRO A 217 -2.72 15.58 40.10
N GLU A 218 -2.92 14.51 40.86
CA GLU A 218 -3.27 13.18 40.38
C GLU A 218 -4.69 13.13 39.79
N LYS A 219 -4.84 12.44 38.64
CA LYS A 219 -6.12 11.92 38.17
C LYS A 219 -5.99 10.47 37.71
N GLY A 220 -6.38 9.57 38.63
CA GLY A 220 -7.28 8.44 38.40
C GLY A 220 -6.92 7.41 37.32
N LEU A 221 -6.15 6.38 37.71
CA LEU A 221 -6.05 5.12 36.98
C LEU A 221 -7.10 4.13 37.53
N SER A 222 -8.07 3.79 36.68
CA SER A 222 -9.05 2.73 36.89
C SER A 222 -8.38 1.36 36.75
N THR A 223 -8.60 0.51 37.74
CA THR A 223 -8.27 -0.92 37.78
C THR A 223 -9.21 -1.72 36.88
N ASP A 224 -8.68 -2.68 36.12
CA ASP A 224 -9.14 -4.08 36.08
C ASP A 224 -8.63 -4.83 34.83
N VAL A 225 -7.54 -5.59 34.99
CA VAL A 225 -7.27 -6.76 34.14
C VAL A 225 -6.65 -7.86 35.00
N LYS A 226 -7.47 -8.87 35.31
CA LYS A 226 -7.01 -10.20 35.72
C LYS A 226 -6.35 -10.91 34.53
N LYS A 227 -5.07 -11.25 34.61
CA LYS A 227 -4.51 -12.45 33.95
C LYS A 227 -3.51 -13.13 34.86
N GLN A 228 -3.81 -14.40 35.14
CA GLN A 228 -3.07 -15.31 35.98
C GLN A 228 -1.72 -15.67 35.38
N ALA A 229 -0.77 -15.85 36.29
CA ALA A 229 0.55 -16.39 36.06
C ALA A 229 0.52 -17.87 35.67
N LEU A 230 1.46 -18.28 34.81
CA LEU A 230 2.19 -19.53 35.01
C LEU A 230 3.68 -19.26 34.76
N GLN A 231 4.48 -19.66 35.74
CA GLN A 231 5.91 -19.44 35.87
C GLN A 231 6.73 -20.51 35.15
N SER A 232 7.95 -20.10 34.79
CA SER A 232 9.27 -20.79 34.80
C SER A 232 9.35 -22.26 34.30
N THR A 233 10.35 -22.62 33.50
CA THR A 233 11.73 -22.83 33.98
C THR A 233 12.81 -22.47 32.97
N VAL A 234 13.94 -22.08 33.55
CA VAL A 234 15.23 -21.73 32.95
C VAL A 234 16.07 -23.00 32.79
N GLY A 235 16.85 -23.10 31.72
CA GLY A 235 17.84 -24.16 31.51
C GLY A 235 18.84 -23.76 30.42
N GLU A 236 20.01 -23.32 30.87
CA GLU A 236 21.15 -22.72 30.18
C GLU A 236 22.05 -23.78 29.49
N ALA A 237 22.59 -23.48 28.30
CA ALA A 237 23.98 -23.75 27.86
C ALA A 237 24.16 -23.61 26.33
N GLY A 238 25.32 -23.09 25.90
CA GLY A 238 25.90 -23.44 24.59
C GLY A 238 26.35 -22.29 23.71
N ARG A 239 27.63 -21.92 23.83
CA ARG A 239 28.34 -20.87 23.09
C ARG A 239 28.62 -21.28 21.63
N GLY A 240 28.69 -20.30 20.72
CA GLY A 240 29.29 -20.50 19.38
C GLY A 240 29.31 -19.24 18.52
N ARG A 241 30.34 -18.41 18.69
CA ARG A 241 30.65 -17.25 17.82
C ARG A 241 31.35 -17.73 16.54
N VAL A 242 30.98 -17.19 15.38
CA VAL A 242 31.94 -16.91 14.29
C VAL A 242 31.58 -15.56 13.65
N ARG A 243 32.44 -14.57 13.85
CA ARG A 243 32.43 -13.27 13.18
C ARG A 243 33.18 -13.42 11.85
N GLY A 244 32.48 -13.32 10.73
CA GLY A 244 33.09 -13.13 9.41
C GLY A 244 33.43 -11.66 9.19
N ILE A 245 34.72 -11.37 9.07
CA ILE A 245 35.31 -10.08 8.74
C ILE A 245 34.98 -9.75 7.28
N ILE A 246 34.23 -8.67 7.02
CA ILE A 246 34.07 -8.10 5.68
C ILE A 246 35.07 -6.94 5.54
N PRO A 247 36.07 -7.02 4.65
CA PRO A 247 36.98 -5.91 4.42
C PRO A 247 36.28 -4.74 3.71
N ARG A 248 36.58 -3.53 4.21
CA ARG A 248 36.17 -2.23 3.69
C ARG A 248 36.55 -2.09 2.21
N ARG A 249 35.54 -1.85 1.35
CA ARG A 249 35.74 -1.46 -0.05
C ARG A 249 36.16 0.01 -0.08
N GLY A 250 37.35 0.25 -0.65
CA GLY A 250 38.01 1.55 -0.70
C GLY A 250 37.29 2.57 -1.58
N TYR A 251 37.49 3.83 -1.20
CA TYR A 251 37.23 5.03 -1.97
C TYR A 251 38.19 5.09 -3.18
N GLN A 252 37.64 5.17 -4.38
CA GLN A 252 38.22 5.70 -5.62
C GLN A 252 37.02 6.37 -6.29
N GLY A 253 36.94 7.66 -6.53
CA GLY A 253 37.90 8.61 -7.09
C GLY A 253 37.05 9.38 -8.10
N ALA A 254 36.70 10.62 -7.80
CA ALA A 254 35.87 11.46 -8.66
C ALA A 254 36.65 11.78 -9.94
N GLU A 255 36.09 11.44 -11.10
CA GLU A 255 36.66 11.86 -12.37
C GLU A 255 36.46 13.38 -12.57
N PRO A 256 37.49 14.11 -13.00
CA PRO A 256 37.43 15.55 -13.18
C PRO A 256 36.61 15.94 -14.42
N HIS A 257 35.75 16.93 -14.24
CA HIS A 257 35.02 17.61 -15.28
C HIS A 257 35.99 18.25 -16.30
N GLY A 258 35.97 17.74 -17.53
CA GLY A 258 36.60 18.39 -18.69
C GLY A 258 35.75 19.57 -19.16
N SER A 259 36.24 20.76 -18.85
CA SER A 259 35.82 22.05 -19.39
C SER A 259 36.74 22.49 -20.52
N GLY A 260 36.15 23.09 -21.56
CA GLY A 260 36.80 23.87 -22.61
C GLY A 260 36.93 23.10 -23.93
N ASP A 261 36.77 23.68 -25.10
CA ASP A 261 36.30 25.00 -25.52
C ASP A 261 35.98 24.85 -27.01
N THR A 262 34.88 25.46 -27.46
CA THR A 262 34.63 25.73 -28.88
C THR A 262 35.57 26.82 -29.37
N PRO A 263 36.25 26.65 -30.53
CA PRO A 263 36.62 27.77 -31.36
C PRO A 263 35.62 27.99 -32.49
N GLU A 264 35.30 29.26 -32.62
CA GLU A 264 34.49 29.96 -33.60
C GLU A 264 35.20 30.05 -34.98
N ALA A 265 34.39 30.19 -36.04
CA ALA A 265 34.66 30.80 -37.35
C ALA A 265 35.79 30.26 -38.27
N ALA A 266 35.42 29.86 -39.49
CA ALA A 266 35.65 30.64 -40.73
C ALA A 266 35.57 29.75 -41.99
N ALA A 267 34.77 30.23 -42.97
CA ALA A 267 34.62 29.84 -44.39
C ALA A 267 33.25 29.25 -44.73
#